data_AF-A0A9D9PBE0-F1
#
_entry.id   AF-A0A9D9PBE0-F1
#
_cell.length_a   1.000
_cell.length_b   1.000
_cell.length_c   1.000
_cell.angle_alpha   90.00
_cell.angle_beta   90.00
_cell.angle_gamma   90.00
#
_symmetry.space_group_name_H-M   'P 1'
#
loop_
_entity.id
_entity.type
_entity.pdbx_description
1 polymer ?
#
loop_
_entity_poly.entity_id
_entity_poly.type
_entity_poly.pdbx_seq_one_letter_code
_entity_poly.pdbx_strand_id
1 'polypeptide(L)' 'MRFLVYECMGPVVTRWLRGQKHEVFSVYEEARGMEGDEVIAKAFAKDLDRDHE' A
#
# COMPACT_ATOMS: atom_id res chain seq x y z
N MET A 1 2.96 -11.66 -2.07
CA MET A 1 3.72 -10.45 -1.69
C MET A 1 2.74 -9.34 -1.35
N ARG A 2 3.18 -8.38 -0.54
CA ARG A 2 2.36 -7.25 -0.09
C ARG A 2 2.90 -5.98 -0.72
N PHE A 3 2.01 -5.13 -1.22
CA PHE A 3 2.38 -3.87 -1.86
C PHE A 3 1.60 -2.71 -1.26
N LEU A 4 2.28 -1.58 -1.10
CA LEU A 4 1.68 -0.29 -0.83
C LEU A 4 1.86 0.55 -2.09
N VAL A 5 0.75 0.95 -2.72
CA VAL A 5 0.75 1.67 -4.00
C VAL A 5 0.36 3.12 -3.76
N TYR A 6 1.30 4.03 -4.03
CA TYR A 6 1.09 5.48 -3.85
C TYR A 6 0.03 6.04 -4.81
N GLU A 7 -0.57 7.18 -4.44
CA GLU A 7 -1.73 7.75 -5.14
C GLU A 7 -1.46 8.01 -6.62
N CYS A 8 -0.26 8.50 -6.97
CA CYS A 8 0.08 8.88 -8.34
C CYS A 8 0.04 7.71 -9.35
N MET A 9 0.09 6.46 -8.87
CA MET A 9 0.01 5.25 -9.69
C MET A 9 -1.42 4.93 -10.15
N GLY A 10 -2.42 5.53 -9.49
CA GLY A 10 -3.83 5.32 -9.75
C GLY A 10 -4.30 3.86 -9.54
N PRO A 11 -5.56 3.55 -9.91
CA PRO A 11 -6.17 2.25 -9.62
C PRO A 11 -5.70 1.12 -10.55
N VAL A 12 -5.06 1.44 -11.69
CA VAL A 12 -4.68 0.45 -12.71
C VAL A 12 -3.63 -0.52 -12.18
N VAL A 13 -2.57 0.01 -11.55
CA VAL A 13 -1.49 -0.80 -10.98
C VAL A 13 -2.01 -1.68 -9.84
N THR A 14 -2.84 -1.11 -8.96
CA THR A 14 -3.49 -1.86 -7.87
C THR A 14 -4.31 -3.03 -8.39
N ARG A 15 -5.14 -2.82 -9.42
CA ARG A 15 -5.97 -3.89 -10.01
C ARG A 15 -5.13 -4.99 -10.63
N TRP A 16 -4.08 -4.63 -11.35
CA TRP A 16 -3.18 -5.61 -11.95
C TRP A 16 -2.48 -6.47 -10.88
N LEU A 17 -1.94 -5.85 -9.82
CA LEU A 17 -1.30 -6.56 -8.70
C LEU A 17 -2.27 -7.49 -7.95
N ARG A 18 -3.51 -7.04 -7.71
CA ARG A 18 -4.57 -7.87 -7.11
C ARG A 18 -4.92 -9.07 -8.00
N GLY A 19 -4.95 -8.88 -9.33
CA GLY A 19 -5.14 -9.97 -10.29
C GLY A 19 -4.04 -11.05 -10.23
N GLN A 20 -2.82 -10.66 -9.82
CA GLN A 20 -1.71 -11.59 -9.57
C GLN A 20 -1.74 -12.22 -8.15
N LYS A 21 -2.85 -12.08 -7.42
CA LYS A 21 -3.04 -12.58 -6.04
C LYS A 21 -2.06 -11.98 -5.03
N HIS A 22 -1.68 -10.72 -5.20
CA HIS A 22 -0.93 -9.96 -4.19
C HIS A 22 -1.89 -9.22 -3.24
N GLU A 23 -1.45 -9.03 -2.00
CA GLU A 23 -2.12 -8.12 -1.05
C GLU A 23 -1.68 -6.70 -1.40
N VAL A 24 -2.64 -5.80 -1.62
CA VAL A 24 -2.34 -4.45 -2.10
C VAL A 24 -3.16 -3.42 -1.35
N PHE A 25 -2.47 -2.53 -0.64
CA PHE A 25 -3.03 -1.30 -0.11
C PHE A 25 -2.87 -0.19 -1.14
N SER A 26 -3.96 0.45 -1.54
CA SER A 26 -3.95 1.53 -2.53
C SER A 26 -4.23 2.87 -1.87
N VAL A 27 -3.24 3.76 -1.87
CA VAL A 27 -3.43 5.13 -1.35
C VAL A 27 -4.51 5.86 -2.16
N TYR A 28 -4.57 5.64 -3.47
CA TYR A 28 -5.61 6.23 -4.32
C TYR A 28 -7.04 5.86 -3.89
N GLU A 29 -7.28 4.58 -3.54
CA GLU A 29 -8.62 4.08 -3.19
C GLU A 29 -8.95 4.23 -1.69
N GLU A 30 -7.96 4.09 -0.82
CA GLU A 30 -8.16 3.91 0.63
C GLU A 30 -7.70 5.11 1.48
N ALA A 31 -6.81 5.95 0.96
CA ALA A 31 -6.19 7.04 1.72
C ALA A 31 -5.80 8.22 0.82
N ARG A 32 -6.74 8.67 0.00
CA ARG A 32 -6.48 9.71 -1.00
C ARG A 32 -6.04 11.02 -0.33
N GLY A 33 -4.99 11.66 -0.87
CA GLY A 33 -4.40 12.85 -0.29
C GLY A 33 -3.48 12.59 0.91
N MET A 34 -3.14 11.34 1.21
CA MET A 34 -2.13 10.99 2.20
C MET A 34 -0.75 11.48 1.73
N GLU A 35 -0.05 12.17 2.62
CA GLU A 35 1.26 12.75 2.32
C GLU A 35 2.34 11.66 2.19
N GLY A 36 3.42 11.99 1.48
CA GLY A 36 4.53 11.05 1.26
C GLY A 36 5.11 10.48 2.56
N ASP A 37 5.29 11.32 3.58
CA ASP A 37 5.82 10.90 4.88
C ASP A 37 4.88 9.93 5.61
N GLU A 38 3.57 10.14 5.50
CA GLU A 38 2.56 9.24 6.08
C GLU A 38 2.54 7.89 5.36
N VAL A 39 2.71 7.89 4.03
CA VAL A 39 2.84 6.68 3.21
C VAL A 39 4.08 5.88 3.60
N ILE A 40 5.21 6.56 3.78
CA ILE A 40 6.47 5.93 4.23
C ILE A 40 6.28 5.35 5.63
N ALA A 41 5.76 6.14 6.59
CA ALA A 41 5.51 5.68 7.95
C ALA A 41 4.59 4.45 7.97
N LYS A 42 3.54 4.43 7.15
CA LYS A 42 2.62 3.29 7.02
C LYS A 42 3.30 2.05 6.46
N ALA A 43 4.21 2.20 5.50
CA ALA A 43 4.99 1.09 4.96
C ALA A 43 5.84 0.44 6.06
N PHE A 44 6.50 1.23 6.91
CA PHE A 44 7.30 0.72 8.04
C PHE A 44 6.44 0.14 9.17
N ALA A 45 5.30 0.76 9.50
CA ALA A 45 4.41 0.27 10.56
C ALA A 45 3.87 -1.15 10.26
N LYS A 46 3.62 -1.46 8.98
CA LYS A 46 3.15 -2.79 8.54
C LYS A 46 4.23 -3.89 8.64
N ASP A 47 5.50 -3.53 8.70
CA ASP A 47 6.61 -4.47 8.95
C ASP A 47 6.80 -4.71 10.45
N LEU A 48 6.51 -3.71 11.30
CA LEU A 48 6.60 -3.80 12.77
C LEU A 48 5.55 -4.74 13.40
N ASP A 49 4.41 -4.99 12.74
CA ASP A 49 3.41 -5.97 13.19
C ASP A 49 3.90 -7.44 13.12
N ARG A 50 5.10 -7.71 12.56
CA ARG A 50 5.64 -9.06 12.40
C ARG A 50 6.69 -9.49 13.45
N ASP A 51 7.09 -8.61 14.35
CA ASP A 51 8.01 -8.98 15.45
C ASP A 51 7.27 -9.57 16.67
N HIS A 52 5.98 -9.94 16.52
CA HIS A 52 5.14 -10.51 17.57
C HIS A 52 4.44 -11.82 17.17
N GLU A 53 5.10 -12.68 16.40
CA GLU A 53 4.74 -14.10 16.26
C GLU A 53 5.97 -15.02 16.32
#